data_AF-A0A3D1KVM7-F1
#
_entry.id   AF-A0A3D1KVM7-F1
#
_cell.length_a   1.000
_cell.length_b   1.000
_cell.length_c   1.000
_cell.angle_alpha   90.00
_cell.angle_beta   90.00
_cell.angle_gamma   90.00
#
_symmetry.space_group_name_H-M   'P 1'
#
loop_
_entity.id
_entity.type
_entity.pdbx_description
1 polymer ?
#
loop_
_entity_poly.entity_id
_entity_poly.type
_entity_poly.pdbx_seq_one_letter_code
_entity_poly.pdbx_strand_id
1 'polypeptide(L)'
;MITDNSNGRLAEIKAFAKEMGLEESFNNTFSRLENYSGKGYDVFLYSDFAPLSLEFVIKEKDKFVLNGGFIFHGQHDGYGNGGAPTFSVSLSQDKVTGWSIHT
;
A
#
# COMPACT_ATOMS: atom_id res chain seq x y z
N MET A 1 -15.00 5.42 -4.70
CA MET A 1 -14.17 6.60 -5.06
C MET A 1 -12.85 6.51 -4.30
N ILE A 2 -11.71 6.84 -4.92
CA ILE A 2 -10.42 6.94 -4.19
C ILE A 2 -10.12 8.42 -3.92
N THR A 3 -9.90 8.76 -2.66
CA THR A 3 -9.48 10.09 -2.20
C THR A 3 -8.06 10.01 -1.68
N ASP A 4 -7.15 10.77 -2.29
CA ASP A 4 -5.75 10.82 -1.89
C ASP A 4 -5.50 11.99 -0.91
N ASN A 5 -5.32 11.66 0.37
CA ASN A 5 -4.92 12.59 1.44
C ASN A 5 -3.46 12.37 1.85
N SER A 6 -2.67 11.69 1.02
CA SER A 6 -1.30 11.29 1.36
C SER A 6 -0.27 12.42 1.22
N ASN A 7 -0.70 13.64 0.84
CA ASN A 7 0.16 14.81 0.66
C ASN A 7 1.32 14.57 -0.34
N GLY A 8 1.03 13.89 -1.45
CA GLY A 8 2.00 13.63 -2.53
C GLY A 8 2.75 12.30 -2.43
N ARG A 9 2.62 11.58 -1.31
CA ARG A 9 3.26 10.27 -1.11
C ARG A 9 2.83 9.23 -2.17
N LEU A 10 1.57 9.22 -2.60
CA LEU A 10 1.14 8.33 -3.69
C LEU A 10 1.88 8.62 -5.02
N ALA A 11 2.12 9.90 -5.33
CA ALA A 11 2.86 10.29 -6.53
C ALA A 11 4.34 9.90 -6.44
N GLU A 12 4.95 10.08 -5.27
CA GLU A 12 6.32 9.62 -4.96
C GLU A 12 6.45 8.11 -5.17
N ILE A 13 5.51 7.32 -4.62
CA ILE A 13 5.47 5.86 -4.77
C ILE A 13 5.38 5.45 -6.24
N LYS A 14 4.50 6.10 -7.02
CA LYS A 14 4.35 5.82 -8.45
C LYS A 14 5.62 6.15 -9.24
N ALA A 15 6.27 7.26 -8.93
CA ALA A 15 7.53 7.64 -9.56
C ALA A 15 8.63 6.63 -9.23
N PHE A 16 8.76 6.24 -7.96
CA PHE A 16 9.71 5.23 -7.52
C PHE A 16 9.45 3.86 -8.16
N ALA A 17 8.20 3.41 -8.22
CA ALA A 17 7.82 2.16 -8.86
C ALA A 17 8.27 2.12 -10.33
N LYS A 18 8.11 3.23 -11.05
CA LYS A 18 8.56 3.37 -12.43
C LYS A 18 10.08 3.37 -12.55
N GLU A 19 10.77 4.13 -11.72
CA GLU A 19 12.24 4.22 -11.73
C GLU A 19 12.90 2.87 -11.47
N MET A 20 12.34 2.08 -10.56
CA MET A 20 12.87 0.78 -10.15
C MET A 20 12.31 -0.41 -10.94
N GLY A 21 11.41 -0.19 -11.90
CA GLY A 21 10.78 -1.26 -12.69
C GLY A 21 9.83 -2.16 -11.87
N LEU A 22 9.22 -1.62 -10.81
CA LEU A 22 8.30 -2.31 -9.89
C LEU A 22 6.82 -1.97 -10.15
N GLU A 23 6.51 -1.40 -11.32
CA GLU A 23 5.17 -0.95 -11.70
C GLU A 23 4.14 -2.08 -11.63
N GLU A 24 4.51 -3.30 -12.02
CA GLU A 24 3.63 -4.46 -11.94
C GLU A 24 3.24 -4.78 -10.49
N SER A 25 4.20 -4.78 -9.56
CA SER A 25 3.91 -5.00 -8.14
C SER A 25 2.99 -3.91 -7.59
N PHE A 26 3.28 -2.65 -7.90
CA PHE A 26 2.43 -1.53 -7.50
C PHE A 26 1.00 -1.70 -8.04
N ASN A 27 0.84 -1.89 -9.35
CA ASN A 27 -0.45 -1.98 -10.01
C ASN A 27 -1.27 -3.17 -9.50
N ASN A 28 -0.65 -4.35 -9.39
CA ASN A 28 -1.33 -5.56 -8.91
C ASN A 28 -1.84 -5.38 -7.48
N THR A 29 -1.03 -4.81 -6.59
CA THR A 29 -1.44 -4.60 -5.19
C THR A 29 -2.46 -3.45 -5.08
N PHE A 30 -2.26 -2.34 -5.79
CA PHE A 30 -3.13 -1.16 -5.73
C PHE A 30 -4.50 -1.43 -6.36
N SER A 31 -4.58 -2.33 -7.35
CA SER A 31 -5.84 -2.77 -7.97
C SER A 31 -6.86 -3.31 -6.95
N ARG A 32 -6.39 -3.83 -5.80
CA ARG A 32 -7.28 -4.28 -4.72
C ARG A 32 -8.07 -3.12 -4.13
N LEU A 33 -7.44 -1.95 -3.96
CA LEU A 33 -8.10 -0.72 -3.50
C LEU A 33 -9.02 -0.16 -4.58
N GLU A 34 -8.61 -0.21 -5.85
CA GLU A 34 -9.46 0.15 -7.00
C GLU A 34 -10.71 -0.72 -7.08
N ASN A 35 -10.59 -2.03 -6.81
CA ASN A 35 -11.72 -2.96 -6.78
C ASN A 35 -12.75 -2.60 -5.69
N TYR A 36 -12.32 -2.13 -4.51
CA TYR A 36 -13.25 -1.60 -3.51
C TYR A 36 -13.95 -0.34 -4.01
N SER A 37 -13.19 0.60 -4.58
CA SER A 37 -13.77 1.81 -5.17
C SER A 37 -14.79 1.50 -6.28
N GLY A 38 -14.49 0.53 -7.14
CA GLY A 38 -15.37 0.07 -8.22
C GLY A 38 -16.65 -0.62 -7.73
N LYS A 39 -16.65 -1.16 -6.51
CA LYS A 39 -17.84 -1.72 -5.84
C LYS A 39 -18.68 -0.66 -5.11
N GLY A 40 -18.31 0.61 -5.18
CA GLY A 40 -19.04 1.72 -4.55
C GLY A 40 -18.58 2.05 -3.12
N TYR A 41 -17.47 1.49 -2.65
CA TYR A 41 -16.87 1.91 -1.39
C TYR A 41 -16.05 3.19 -1.56
N ASP A 42 -15.91 3.94 -0.47
CA ASP A 42 -15.02 5.09 -0.38
C ASP A 42 -13.67 4.62 0.18
N VAL A 43 -12.60 4.90 -0.55
CA VAL A 43 -11.24 4.55 -0.17
C VAL A 43 -10.46 5.84 0.06
N PHE A 44 -9.93 6.01 1.26
CA PHE A 44 -9.11 7.16 1.64
C PHE A 44 -7.67 6.70 1.83
N LEU A 45 -6.73 7.42 1.25
CA LEU A 45 -5.29 7.13 1.36
C LEU A 45 -4.61 8.21 2.20
N TYR A 46 -3.70 7.80 3.07
CA TYR A 46 -2.89 8.67 3.91
C TYR A 46 -1.42 8.26 3.83
N SER A 47 -0.52 9.17 4.17
CA SER A 47 0.89 8.83 4.32
C SER A 47 1.10 7.89 5.50
N ASP A 48 1.82 6.80 5.29
CA ASP A 48 2.30 5.95 6.38
C ASP A 48 3.64 6.48 6.94
N PHE A 49 3.98 6.09 8.17
CA PHE A 49 5.27 6.43 8.76
C PHE A 49 6.44 5.80 7.99
N ALA A 50 6.23 4.61 7.42
CA ALA A 50 7.23 3.94 6.60
C ALA A 50 7.34 4.64 5.24
N PRO A 51 8.57 4.89 4.74
CA PRO A 51 8.77 5.40 3.39
C PRO A 51 8.09 4.52 2.34
N LEU A 52 7.67 5.13 1.23
CA LEU A 52 7.04 4.42 0.10
C LEU A 52 5.80 3.58 0.46
N SER A 53 5.20 3.85 1.62
CA SER A 53 4.02 3.15 2.13
C SER A 53 2.87 4.14 2.38
N LEU A 54 1.65 3.61 2.39
CA LEU A 54 0.41 4.35 2.64
C LEU A 54 -0.45 3.64 3.68
N GLU A 55 -1.16 4.40 4.50
CA GLU A 55 -2.34 3.90 5.22
C GLU A 55 -3.56 4.06 4.30
N PHE A 56 -4.50 3.12 4.37
CA PHE A 56 -5.79 3.26 3.72
C PHE A 56 -6.95 2.97 4.67
N VAL A 57 -8.07 3.65 4.43
CA VAL A 57 -9.34 3.44 5.14
C VAL A 57 -10.44 3.22 4.13
N ILE A 58 -11.25 2.19 4.32
CA ILE A 58 -12.41 1.85 3.49
C ILE A 58 -13.69 2.14 4.28
N LYS A 59 -14.61 2.87 3.65
CA LYS A 59 -15.93 3.18 4.20
C LYS A 59 -17.03 2.77 3.23
N GLU A 60 -18.19 2.45 3.78
CA GLU A 60 -19.45 2.29 3.05
C GLU A 60 -20.47 3.26 3.65
N LYS A 61 -20.92 4.26 2.86
CA LYS A 61 -21.91 5.26 3.31
C LYS A 61 -21.50 5.90 4.65
N ASP A 62 -20.27 6.41 4.70
CA ASP A 62 -19.61 6.99 5.88
C ASP A 62 -19.36 6.06 7.08
N LYS A 63 -19.79 4.80 7.01
CA LYS A 63 -19.48 3.80 8.04
C LYS A 63 -18.12 3.18 7.77
N PHE A 64 -17.29 3.10 8.81
CA PHE A 64 -16.04 2.37 8.77
C PHE A 64 -16.28 0.89 8.44
N VAL A 65 -15.50 0.36 7.50
CA VAL A 65 -15.51 -1.05 7.12
C VAL A 65 -14.21 -1.72 7.56
N LEU A 66 -13.08 -1.17 7.11
CA LEU A 66 -11.74 -1.65 7.45
C LEU A 66 -10.67 -0.58 7.19
N ASN A 67 -9.49 -0.75 7.76
CA ASN A 67 -8.28 -0.01 7.39
C ASN A 67 -7.11 -1.00 7.22
N GLY A 68 -6.00 -0.48 6.74
CA GLY A 68 -4.78 -1.26 6.57
C GLY A 68 -3.63 -0.42 6.01
N GLY A 69 -2.50 -1.07 5.80
CA GLY A 69 -1.32 -0.51 5.16
C GLY A 69 -1.11 -1.07 3.76
N PHE A 70 -0.78 -0.21 2.81
CA PHE A 70 -0.14 -0.53 1.54
C PHE A 70 1.36 -0.33 1.74
N ILE A 71 2.06 -1.42 2.08
CA ILE A 71 3.42 -1.38 2.63
C ILE A 71 4.43 -1.83 1.57
N PHE A 72 5.50 -1.06 1.42
CA PHE A 72 6.63 -1.41 0.58
C PHE A 72 7.60 -2.34 1.33
N HIS A 73 7.93 -3.47 0.71
CA HIS A 73 8.94 -4.43 1.15
C HIS A 73 10.12 -4.45 0.19
N GLY A 74 11.33 -4.51 0.72
CA GLY A 74 12.55 -4.61 -0.08
C GLY A 74 13.78 -4.89 0.79
N GLN A 75 14.97 -4.72 0.23
CA GLN A 75 16.20 -4.97 0.98
C GLN A 75 16.30 -4.16 2.29
N HIS A 76 15.72 -2.95 2.30
CA HIS A 76 15.77 -2.03 3.44
C HIS A 76 15.01 -2.51 4.69
N ASP A 77 13.99 -3.37 4.54
CA ASP A 77 13.17 -3.92 5.64
C ASP A 77 13.29 -5.45 5.74
N GLY A 78 14.33 -6.02 5.15
CA GLY A 78 14.53 -7.46 5.11
C GLY A 78 13.44 -8.21 4.34
N TYR A 79 12.77 -7.53 3.40
CA TYR A 79 11.64 -8.04 2.60
C TYR A 79 10.39 -8.34 3.44
N GLY A 80 10.14 -7.54 4.48
CA GLY A 80 9.02 -7.75 5.39
C GLY A 80 9.20 -8.99 6.27
N ASN A 81 10.38 -9.19 6.85
CA ASN A 81 10.66 -10.32 7.75
C ASN A 81 10.21 -10.07 9.21
N GLY A 82 9.46 -9.00 9.47
CA GLY A 82 9.06 -8.55 10.80
C GLY A 82 10.09 -7.71 11.55
N GLY A 83 11.28 -7.47 10.98
CA GLY A 83 12.24 -6.51 11.49
C GLY A 83 11.78 -5.06 11.25
N ALA A 84 12.10 -4.15 12.17
CA ALA A 84 11.90 -2.71 11.97
C ALA A 84 12.60 -2.25 10.66
N PRO A 85 12.06 -1.29 9.88
CA PRO A 85 11.07 -0.29 10.29
C PRO A 85 9.62 -0.57 9.89
N THR A 86 9.26 -1.62 9.13
CA THR A 86 7.88 -1.79 8.62
C THR A 86 6.98 -2.66 9.51
N PHE A 87 7.53 -3.32 10.54
CA PHE A 87 6.82 -4.22 11.48
C PHE A 87 5.82 -5.19 10.80
N SER A 88 6.13 -5.57 9.57
CA SER A 88 5.25 -6.36 8.73
C SER A 88 5.89 -7.71 8.44
N VAL A 89 5.07 -8.76 8.40
CA VAL A 89 5.48 -10.14 8.12
C VAL A 89 4.86 -10.58 6.81
N SER A 90 5.68 -10.81 5.79
CA SER A 90 5.25 -11.45 4.54
C SER A 90 5.22 -12.97 4.70
N LEU A 91 4.11 -13.61 4.32
CA LEU A 91 3.95 -15.07 4.35
C LEU A 91 4.55 -15.78 3.13
N SER A 92 4.88 -15.04 2.06
CA SER A 92 5.60 -15.59 0.92
C SER A 92 7.10 -15.64 1.22
N GLN A 93 7.70 -16.82 1.15
CA GLN A 93 9.15 -17.03 1.33
C GLN A 93 10.02 -16.34 0.27
N ASP A 94 9.43 -15.89 -0.83
CA ASP A 94 10.14 -15.21 -1.88
C ASP A 94 10.47 -13.77 -1.46
N LYS A 95 11.76 -13.42 -1.48
CA LYS A 95 12.29 -12.06 -1.25
C LYS A 95 11.92 -11.14 -2.42
N VAL A 96 10.63 -10.87 -2.58
CA VAL A 96 10.10 -10.04 -3.67
C VAL A 96 10.04 -8.60 -3.19
N THR A 97 10.82 -7.73 -3.83
CA THR A 97 10.70 -6.29 -3.63
C THR A 97 9.39 -5.81 -4.25
N GLY A 98 8.58 -5.06 -3.51
CA GLY A 98 7.28 -4.61 -3.99
C GLY A 98 6.32 -4.22 -2.87
N TRP A 99 5.04 -4.07 -3.21
CA TRP A 99 4.02 -3.68 -2.24
C TRP A 99 3.10 -4.82 -1.86
N SER A 100 2.68 -4.83 -0.60
CA SER A 100 1.66 -5.75 -0.07
C SER A 100 0.63 -4.99 0.76
N ILE A 101 -0.59 -5.52 0.83
CA ILE A 101 -1.63 -5.01 1.73
C ILE A 101 -1.59 -5.81 3.03
N HIS A 102 -1.54 -5.07 4.14
CA HIS A 102 -1.67 -5.57 5.51
C HIS A 102 -2.93 -4.94 6.13
N THR A 103 -3.75 -5.73 6.80
CA THR A 103 -5.02 -5.31 7.42
C THR A 103 -5.12 -5.82 8.83
#